data_AF-A0A924MXZ2-F1
#
_entry.id   AF-A0A924MXZ2-F1
#
_cell.length_a   1.000
_cell.length_b   1.000
_cell.length_c   1.000
_cell.angle_alpha   90.00
_cell.angle_beta   90.00
_cell.angle_gamma   90.00
#
_symmetry.space_group_name_H-M   'P 1'
#
loop_
_entity.id
_entity.type
_entity.pdbx_description
1 polymer ?
#
loop_
_entity_poly.entity_id
_entity_poly.type
_entity_poly.pdbx_seq_one_letter_code
_entity_poly.pdbx_strand_id
1 'polypeptide(L)'
;MMIHVKPGASYDGTVADYKVCNKAFVDPTARPPMVPLRAPLAAQAGAAAATGFMQGYMEAKARAEYVDTCMSALGYTKIDMTPGERAAVKGLKGEPAKKTWFDAFFNTDLSARIAAVSTATSVE
;
A
#
# COMPACT_ATOMS: atom_id res chain seq x y z
N MET A 1 0.84 -12.30 1.31
CA MET A 1 1.54 -11.08 0.84
C MET A 1 0.56 -10.39 -0.06
N MET A 2 0.21 -9.15 0.30
CA MET A 2 -0.74 -8.34 -0.45
C MET A 2 0.01 -7.35 -1.33
N ILE A 3 -0.63 -6.96 -2.42
CA ILE A 3 -0.12 -5.97 -3.37
C ILE A 3 -1.22 -4.98 -3.75
N HIS A 4 -0.86 -3.71 -3.90
CA HIS A 4 -1.74 -2.69 -4.44
C HIS A 4 -1.70 -2.73 -5.97
N VAL A 5 -2.86 -2.87 -6.58
CA VAL A 5 -3.02 -2.93 -8.03
C VAL A 5 -4.01 -1.88 -8.51
N LYS A 6 -3.75 -1.30 -9.67
CA LYS A 6 -4.66 -0.38 -10.34
C LYS A 6 -4.59 -0.67 -11.85
N PRO A 7 -5.73 -0.72 -12.57
CA PRO A 7 -5.71 -0.90 -14.02
C PRO A 7 -4.83 0.16 -14.69
N GLY A 8 -3.92 -0.28 -15.57
CA GLY A 8 -3.00 0.61 -16.29
C GLY A 8 -1.85 1.19 -15.45
N ALA A 9 -1.65 0.73 -14.21
CA ALA A 9 -0.49 1.13 -13.42
C ALA A 9 0.81 0.48 -13.97
N SER A 10 1.92 1.19 -13.80
CA SER A 10 3.27 0.66 -14.03
C SER A 10 4.00 0.47 -12.70
N TYR A 11 5.09 -0.29 -12.69
CA TYR A 11 5.96 -0.41 -11.53
C TYR A 11 6.46 0.95 -11.07
N ASP A 12 6.92 1.80 -11.99
CA ASP A 12 7.50 3.10 -11.64
C ASP A 12 6.44 4.05 -11.08
N GLY A 13 5.23 4.06 -11.65
CA GLY A 13 4.10 4.82 -11.15
C GLY A 13 3.67 4.35 -9.76
N THR A 14 3.55 3.05 -9.56
CA THR A 14 3.20 2.44 -8.27
C THR A 14 4.23 2.80 -7.20
N VAL A 15 5.53 2.68 -7.51
CA VAL A 15 6.62 3.04 -6.59
C VAL A 15 6.63 4.54 -6.29
N ALA A 16 6.34 5.40 -7.29
CA ALA A 16 6.21 6.83 -7.08
C ALA A 16 5.05 7.18 -6.14
N ASP A 17 3.89 6.57 -6.33
CA ASP A 17 2.71 6.75 -5.47
C ASP A 17 2.98 6.27 -4.04
N TYR A 18 3.63 5.12 -3.88
CA TYR A 18 4.10 4.66 -2.57
C TYR A 18 5.03 5.67 -1.91
N LYS A 19 5.98 6.27 -2.64
CA LYS A 19 6.87 7.31 -2.10
C LYS A 19 6.09 8.54 -1.66
N VAL A 20 5.09 8.96 -2.45
CA VAL A 20 4.20 10.08 -2.09
C VAL A 20 3.42 9.77 -0.82
N CYS A 21 2.79 8.60 -0.72
CA CYS A 21 2.06 8.18 0.49
C CYS A 21 2.97 8.07 1.72
N ASN A 22 4.18 7.52 1.55
CA ASN A 22 5.16 7.45 2.64
C ASN A 22 5.66 8.83 3.07
N LYS A 23 5.84 9.76 2.13
CA LYS A 23 6.20 11.14 2.44
C LYS A 23 5.06 11.85 3.15
N ALA A 24 3.82 11.68 2.67
CA ALA A 24 2.62 12.27 3.26
C ALA A 24 2.35 11.80 4.69
N PHE A 25 2.80 10.60 5.05
CA PHE A 25 2.76 10.09 6.42
C PHE A 25 3.61 10.92 7.40
N VAL A 26 4.78 11.36 6.94
CA VAL A 26 5.75 12.15 7.73
C VAL A 26 5.42 13.64 7.64
N ASP A 27 5.02 14.10 6.44
CA ASP A 27 4.69 15.48 6.12
C ASP A 27 3.29 15.56 5.48
N PRO A 28 2.24 15.84 6.27
CA PRO A 28 0.86 15.91 5.79
C PRO A 28 0.62 17.00 4.72
N THR A 29 1.52 17.96 4.57
CA THR A 29 1.40 19.02 3.56
C THR A 29 1.74 18.53 2.15
N ALA A 30 2.49 17.44 2.03
CA ALA A 30 2.85 16.80 0.78
C ALA A 30 1.81 15.79 0.27
N ARG A 31 0.64 15.68 0.93
CA ARG A 31 -0.39 14.71 0.57
C ARG A 31 -1.08 15.06 -0.77
N PRO A 32 -1.44 14.06 -1.59
CA PRO A 32 -2.39 14.27 -2.67
C PRO A 32 -3.74 14.77 -2.11
N PRO A 33 -4.47 15.63 -2.85
CA PRO A 33 -5.72 16.23 -2.36
C PRO A 33 -6.80 15.19 -2.03
N MET A 34 -6.79 14.04 -2.72
CA MET A 34 -7.75 12.95 -2.54
C MET A 34 -7.45 12.05 -1.32
N VAL A 35 -6.26 12.17 -0.72
CA VAL A 35 -5.83 11.32 0.41
C VAL A 35 -6.27 11.96 1.73
N PRO A 36 -6.92 11.23 2.65
CA PRO A 36 -7.41 11.83 3.90
C PRO A 36 -6.29 12.39 4.77
N LEU A 37 -6.60 13.47 5.50
CA LEU A 37 -5.73 14.02 6.53
C LEU A 37 -5.59 13.00 7.65
N ARG A 38 -4.35 12.70 8.03
CA ARG A 38 -4.07 11.88 9.19
C ARG A 38 -4.28 12.71 10.46
N ALA A 39 -4.97 12.17 11.46
CA ALA A 39 -4.93 12.73 12.80
C ALA A 39 -3.48 12.70 13.32
N PRO A 40 -2.98 13.76 13.99
CA PRO A 40 -1.61 13.79 14.47
C PRO A 40 -1.34 12.58 15.37
N LEU A 41 -0.14 11.99 15.29
CA LEU A 41 0.31 10.85 16.11
C LEU A 41 0.04 11.07 17.61
N ALA A 42 0.10 12.33 18.06
CA ALA A 42 -0.24 12.75 19.42
C ALA A 42 -1.69 12.43 19.83
N ALA A 43 -2.65 12.45 18.90
CA ALA A 43 -4.05 12.06 19.15
C ALA A 43 -4.23 10.53 19.21
N GLN A 44 -3.40 9.76 18.47
CA GLN A 44 -3.36 8.30 18.57
C GLN A 44 -2.58 7.81 19.80
N ALA A 45 -1.66 8.63 20.32
CA ALA A 45 -0.86 8.35 21.52
C ALA A 45 -1.61 8.54 22.84
N GLY A 46 -2.87 9.03 22.81
CA GLY A 46 -3.71 9.20 24.01
C GLY A 46 -3.98 7.93 24.81
N ALA A 47 -3.59 6.76 24.31
CA ALA A 47 -3.76 5.47 24.98
C ALA A 47 -2.46 4.71 25.32
N ALA A 48 -1.27 5.20 24.95
CA ALA A 48 -0.05 4.40 25.11
C ALA A 48 1.14 5.20 25.67
N ALA A 49 1.29 5.13 26.99
CA ALA A 49 2.52 5.41 27.73
C ALA A 49 3.60 4.33 27.44
N ALA A 50 3.94 4.10 26.16
CA ALA A 50 4.86 3.06 25.73
C ALA A 50 6.04 3.67 24.96
N THR A 51 7.09 4.07 25.67
CA THR A 51 8.32 4.59 25.08
C THR A 51 9.19 3.46 24.50
N GLY A 52 9.85 3.73 23.36
CA GLY A 52 10.86 2.85 22.77
C GLY A 52 10.31 1.90 21.71
N PHE A 53 10.29 0.59 22.00
CA PHE A 53 10.06 -0.45 20.97
C PHE A 53 8.59 -0.53 20.50
N MET A 54 7.64 -0.35 21.43
CA MET A 54 6.21 -0.33 21.10
C MET A 54 5.84 0.91 20.29
N GLN A 55 6.46 2.05 20.57
CA GLN A 55 6.25 3.27 19.78
C GLN A 55 6.67 3.07 18.32
N GLY A 56 7.85 2.47 18.08
CA GLY A 56 8.30 2.16 16.72
C GLY A 56 7.39 1.17 15.99
N TYR A 57 6.88 0.15 16.71
CA TYR A 57 5.92 -0.80 16.14
C TYR A 57 4.57 -0.15 15.81
N MET A 58 4.04 0.69 16.72
CA MET A 58 2.80 1.43 16.51
C MET A 58 2.94 2.43 15.36
N GLU A 59 4.09 3.08 15.23
CA GLU A 59 4.39 3.97 14.12
C GLU A 59 4.47 3.20 12.79
N ALA A 60 5.14 2.05 12.76
CA ALA A 60 5.22 1.20 11.58
C ALA A 60 3.83 0.68 11.16
N LYS A 61 2.99 0.29 12.13
CA LYS A 61 1.61 -0.12 11.88
C LYS A 61 0.75 1.04 11.36
N ALA A 62 0.80 2.19 12.03
CA ALA A 62 0.09 3.39 11.60
C ALA A 62 0.55 3.86 10.21
N ARG A 63 1.84 3.69 9.88
CA ARG A 63 2.39 3.96 8.56
C ARG A 63 1.83 3.01 7.51
N ALA A 64 1.80 1.72 7.79
CA ALA A 64 1.22 0.73 6.89
C ALA A 64 -0.27 1.02 6.63
N GLU A 65 -1.05 1.28 7.68
CA GLU A 65 -2.48 1.62 7.58
C GLU A 65 -2.72 2.92 6.79
N TYR A 66 -1.90 3.94 7.05
CA TYR A 66 -2.01 5.20 6.31
C TYR A 66 -1.63 5.02 4.83
N VAL A 67 -0.54 4.30 4.54
CA VAL A 67 -0.13 4.04 3.16
C VAL A 67 -1.19 3.22 2.43
N ASP A 68 -1.78 2.21 3.07
CA ASP A 68 -2.90 1.44 2.51
C ASP A 68 -4.09 2.35 2.17
N THR A 69 -4.47 3.24 3.10
CA THR A 69 -5.57 4.21 2.90
C THR A 69 -5.25 5.19 1.78
N CYS A 70 -4.01 5.70 1.74
CA CYS A 70 -3.53 6.63 0.73
C CYS A 70 -3.52 6.00 -0.67
N MET A 71 -2.98 4.78 -0.79
CA MET A 71 -3.00 4.03 -2.05
C MET A 71 -4.43 3.74 -2.50
N SER A 72 -5.32 3.38 -1.57
CA SER A 72 -6.74 3.18 -1.86
C SER A 72 -7.41 4.45 -2.40
N ALA A 73 -7.12 5.61 -1.79
CA ALA A 73 -7.61 6.91 -2.26
C ALA A 73 -7.03 7.33 -3.63
N LEU A 74 -5.85 6.81 -4.00
CA LEU A 74 -5.27 6.97 -5.34
C LEU A 74 -5.88 5.98 -6.37
N GLY A 75 -6.83 5.15 -5.96
CA GLY A 75 -7.56 4.20 -6.80
C GLY A 75 -6.89 2.84 -6.92
N TYR A 76 -5.95 2.50 -6.02
CA TYR A 76 -5.42 1.15 -5.96
C TYR A 76 -6.31 0.24 -5.12
N THR A 77 -6.43 -1.02 -5.53
CA THR A 77 -7.07 -2.08 -4.76
C THR A 77 -6.00 -3.00 -4.21
N LYS A 78 -6.09 -3.32 -2.92
CA LYS A 78 -5.18 -4.27 -2.27
C LYS A 78 -5.68 -5.69 -2.51
N ILE A 79 -4.91 -6.50 -3.23
CA ILE A 79 -5.25 -7.89 -3.53
C ILE A 79 -4.22 -8.85 -2.94
N ASP A 80 -4.64 -10.06 -2.61
CA ASP A 80 -3.71 -11.12 -2.23
C ASP A 80 -3.00 -11.70 -3.45
N MET A 81 -1.67 -11.82 -3.35
CA MET A 81 -0.87 -12.51 -4.35
C MET A 81 -1.09 -14.02 -4.22
N THR A 82 -1.17 -14.75 -5.33
CA THR A 82 -1.26 -16.22 -5.31
C THR A 82 0.05 -16.85 -4.79
N PRO A 83 0.04 -18.12 -4.34
CA PRO A 83 1.28 -18.79 -3.94
C PRO A 83 2.37 -18.76 -5.03
N GLY A 84 1.99 -18.95 -6.30
CA GLY A 84 2.92 -18.89 -7.43
C GLY A 84 3.51 -17.50 -7.66
N GLU A 85 2.68 -16.46 -7.57
CA GLU A 85 3.14 -15.06 -7.68
C GLU A 85 4.12 -14.69 -6.56
N ARG A 86 3.83 -15.12 -5.32
CA ARG A 86 4.71 -14.88 -4.18
C ARG A 86 6.05 -15.58 -4.35
N ALA A 87 6.04 -16.83 -4.81
CA ALA A 87 7.26 -17.58 -5.09
C ALA A 87 8.09 -16.91 -6.20
N ALA A 88 7.42 -16.44 -7.26
CA ALA A 88 8.07 -15.72 -8.35
C ALA A 88 8.77 -14.46 -7.84
N VAL A 89 8.07 -13.57 -7.12
CA VAL A 89 8.65 -12.33 -6.59
C VAL A 89 9.79 -12.60 -5.60
N LYS A 90 9.65 -13.62 -4.75
CA LYS A 90 10.70 -14.02 -3.80
C LYS A 90 11.98 -14.49 -4.50
N GLY A 91 11.87 -15.06 -5.70
CA GLY A 91 12.99 -15.51 -6.52
C GLY A 91 13.72 -14.39 -7.28
N LEU A 92 13.11 -13.21 -7.44
CA LEU A 92 13.67 -12.10 -8.22
C LEU A 92 14.82 -11.43 -7.45
N LYS A 93 15.99 -11.37 -8.08
CA LYS A 93 17.17 -10.68 -7.57
C LYS A 93 17.35 -9.34 -8.30
N GLY A 94 17.36 -8.25 -7.54
CA GLY A 94 17.58 -6.90 -8.04
C GLY A 94 16.32 -6.18 -8.52
N GLU A 95 16.37 -4.85 -8.51
CA GLU A 95 15.31 -3.95 -8.96
C GLU A 95 14.88 -4.19 -10.43
N PRO A 96 15.78 -4.43 -11.40
CA PRO A 96 15.38 -4.60 -12.80
C PRO A 96 14.47 -5.82 -13.02
N ALA A 97 14.80 -6.95 -12.38
CA ALA A 97 14.01 -8.18 -12.50
C ALA A 97 12.62 -8.03 -11.86
N LYS A 98 12.56 -7.32 -10.72
CA LYS A 98 11.28 -6.96 -10.07
C LYS A 98 10.45 -6.06 -10.96
N LYS A 99 11.03 -5.00 -11.51
CA LYS A 99 10.36 -4.08 -12.42
C LYS A 99 9.73 -4.81 -13.59
N THR A 100 10.51 -5.63 -14.31
CA THR A 100 10.01 -6.41 -15.44
C THR A 100 8.85 -7.33 -15.05
N TRP A 101 8.96 -8.00 -13.91
CA TRP A 101 7.89 -8.88 -13.43
C TRP A 101 6.62 -8.11 -13.06
N PHE A 102 6.75 -7.00 -12.33
CA PHE A 102 5.60 -6.19 -11.91
C PHE A 102 4.94 -5.49 -13.10
N ASP A 103 5.72 -4.99 -14.06
CA ASP A 103 5.17 -4.43 -15.29
C ASP A 103 4.40 -5.50 -16.09
N ALA A 104 4.91 -6.73 -16.19
CA ALA A 104 4.16 -7.83 -16.80
C ALA A 104 2.89 -8.19 -15.99
N PHE A 105 2.98 -8.21 -14.66
CA PHE A 105 1.87 -8.51 -13.77
C PHE A 105 0.76 -7.47 -13.85
N PHE A 106 1.08 -6.17 -13.86
CA PHE A 106 0.09 -5.10 -13.98
C PHE A 106 -0.59 -5.04 -15.35
N ASN A 107 0.05 -5.59 -16.39
CA ASN A 107 -0.55 -5.76 -17.72
C ASN A 107 -1.49 -6.98 -17.83
N THR A 108 -1.58 -7.82 -16.80
CA THR A 108 -2.57 -8.92 -16.78
C THR A 108 -3.97 -8.39 -16.45
N ASP A 109 -5.01 -9.13 -16.85
CA ASP A 109 -6.37 -8.79 -16.43
C ASP A 109 -6.58 -9.12 -14.94
N LEU A 110 -6.57 -8.07 -14.12
CA LEU A 110 -6.79 -8.15 -12.67
C LEU A 110 -8.24 -7.82 -12.29
N SER A 111 -9.13 -7.54 -13.26
CA SER A 111 -10.48 -7.02 -13.02
C SER A 111 -11.32 -7.95 -12.14
N ALA A 112 -11.25 -9.26 -12.37
CA ALA A 112 -11.95 -10.26 -11.56
C ALA A 112 -11.46 -10.27 -10.10
N ARG A 113 -10.15 -10.11 -9.88
CA ARG A 113 -9.55 -10.08 -8.53
C ARG A 113 -9.90 -8.79 -7.79
N ILE A 114 -9.90 -7.67 -8.50
CA ILE A 114 -10.32 -6.37 -7.97
C ILE A 114 -11.80 -6.42 -7.58
N ALA A 115 -12.67 -6.92 -8.46
CA ALA A 115 -14.10 -7.05 -8.19
C ALA A 115 -14.40 -7.94 -6.98
N ALA A 116 -13.67 -9.05 -6.82
CA ALA A 116 -13.83 -9.97 -5.68
C ALA A 116 -13.49 -9.31 -4.33
N VAL A 117 -12.54 -8.37 -4.30
CA VAL A 117 -12.22 -7.62 -3.08
C VAL A 117 -13.31 -6.59 -2.79
N SER A 118 -13.79 -5.87 -3.80
CA SER A 118 -14.86 -4.87 -3.62
C SER A 118 -16.16 -5.46 -3.10
N THR A 119 -16.52 -6.68 -3.54
CA THR A 119 -17.71 -7.37 -3.05
C THR A 119 -17.53 -7.92 -1.62
N ALA A 120 -16.33 -8.35 -1.25
CA ALA A 120 -16.04 -8.82 0.12
C ALA A 120 -16.19 -7.70 1.17
N THR A 121 -15.86 -6.45 0.82
CA THR A 121 -15.98 -5.29 1.72
C THR A 121 -17.42 -4.78 1.87
N SER A 122 -18.38 -5.27 1.06
CA SER A 122 -19.78 -4.78 1.05
C SER A 122 -20.74 -5.64 1.89
N VAL A 123 -20.22 -6.61 2.66
CA VAL A 123 -21.01 -7.59 3.43
C VAL A 123 -20.89 -7.37 4.95
N GLU A 124 -20.31 -6.25 5.40
CA GLU A 124 -20.28 -5.85 6.82
C GLU A 124 -21.36 -4.83 7.20
#